data_AF-A0A7Y4RS71-F1
#
_entry.id   AF-A0A7Y4RS71-F1
#
_cell.length_a   1.000
_cell.length_b   1.000
_cell.length_c   1.000
_cell.angle_alpha   90.00
_cell.angle_beta   90.00
_cell.angle_gamma   90.00
#
_symmetry.space_group_name_H-M   'P 1'
#
loop_
_entity.id
_entity.type
_entity.pdbx_description
1 polymer ?
#
loop_
_entity_poly.entity_id
_entity_poly.type
_entity_poly.pdbx_seq_one_letter_code
_entity_poly.pdbx_strand_id
1 'polypeptide(L)'
;MTGLKMTMMTIEEMRSARERGESKTDVALLRQNKLADVEPEDDEDSPDATELMREVIARRRAGRPAGSGNKEQVAIRFDKDVLNAFRATGRGWQTRMNDALKAWLKEHAPG
;
A
#
# COMPACT_ATOMS: atom_id res chain seq x y z
N MET A 1 30.14 11.61 -12.14
CA MET A 1 28.67 11.44 -12.01
C MET A 1 28.02 12.78 -12.28
N THR A 2 27.45 12.97 -13.46
CA THR A 2 26.84 14.22 -13.86
C THR A 2 25.36 14.16 -13.50
N GLY A 3 24.96 14.86 -12.45
CA GLY A 3 23.58 14.88 -11.96
C GLY A 3 22.62 15.35 -13.06
N LEU A 4 21.48 14.66 -13.16
CA LEU A 4 20.40 14.97 -14.08
C LEU A 4 19.92 16.41 -13.83
N LYS A 5 20.12 17.32 -14.78
CA LYS A 5 19.63 18.70 -14.69
C LYS A 5 18.10 18.67 -14.78
N MET A 6 17.41 18.86 -13.66
CA MET A 6 15.96 19.00 -13.64
C MET A 6 15.59 20.37 -14.23
N THR A 7 15.25 20.41 -15.52
CA THR A 7 14.70 21.60 -16.16
C THR A 7 13.25 21.78 -15.66
N MET A 8 13.05 22.69 -14.72
CA MET A 8 11.70 23.10 -14.29
C MET A 8 11.14 24.06 -15.34
N MET A 9 10.34 23.56 -16.29
CA MET A 9 9.45 24.39 -17.11
C MET A 9 8.05 24.36 -16.51
N THR A 10 7.37 25.50 -16.50
CA THR A 10 5.95 25.60 -16.18
C THR A 10 5.11 24.99 -17.33
N ILE A 11 3.86 24.64 -17.03
CA ILE A 11 2.92 24.05 -18.02
C ILE A 11 2.71 24.98 -19.23
N GLU A 12 2.68 26.29 -19.00
CA GLU A 12 2.51 27.28 -20.06
C GLU A 12 3.75 27.34 -20.97
N GLU A 13 4.94 27.34 -20.38
CA GLU A 13 6.21 27.31 -21.13
C GLU A 13 6.34 26.04 -21.98
N MET A 14 5.90 24.89 -21.46
CA MET A 14 5.83 23.62 -22.22
C MET A 14 4.83 23.70 -23.38
N ARG A 15 3.68 24.35 -23.19
CA ARG A 15 2.67 24.53 -24.25
C ARG A 15 3.21 25.45 -25.35
N SER A 16 3.79 26.59 -24.98
CA SER A 16 4.36 27.52 -25.97
C SER A 16 5.57 26.90 -26.70
N ALA A 17 6.39 26.09 -26.04
CA ALA A 17 7.48 25.37 -26.71
C ALA A 17 6.97 24.34 -27.75
N ARG A 18 5.83 23.69 -27.48
CA ARG A 18 5.15 22.81 -28.45
C ARG A 18 4.59 23.59 -29.64
N GLU A 19 3.98 24.74 -29.40
CA GLU A 19 3.45 25.63 -30.45
C GLU A 19 4.55 26.20 -31.34
N ARG A 20 5.72 26.49 -30.77
CA ARG A 20 6.92 26.93 -31.51
C ARG A 20 7.69 25.81 -32.21
N GLY A 21 7.28 24.54 -32.07
CA GLY A 21 7.97 23.40 -32.67
C GLY A 21 9.30 23.02 -32.02
N GLU A 22 9.60 23.55 -30.83
CA GLU A 22 10.83 23.28 -30.07
C GLU A 22 10.74 21.98 -29.24
N SER A 23 9.52 21.40 -29.16
CA SER A 23 9.28 20.10 -28.54
C SER A 23 9.89 19.00 -29.39
N LYS A 24 10.79 18.20 -28.78
CA LYS A 24 11.35 16.99 -29.39
C LYS A 24 10.32 15.86 -29.58
N THR A 25 9.13 16.00 -29.00
CA THR A 25 8.03 15.03 -29.12
C THR A 25 7.10 15.41 -30.27
N ASP A 26 6.95 14.52 -31.25
CA ASP A 26 5.93 14.62 -32.29
C ASP A 26 4.57 14.14 -31.74
N VAL A 27 3.78 15.09 -31.25
CA VAL A 27 2.47 14.81 -30.65
C VAL A 27 1.43 14.43 -31.70
N ALA A 28 1.59 14.86 -32.95
CA ALA A 28 0.65 14.54 -34.02
C ALA A 28 0.75 13.06 -34.40
N LEU A 29 1.98 12.55 -34.54
CA LEU A 29 2.24 11.14 -34.78
C LEU A 29 1.72 10.25 -33.64
N LEU A 30 1.99 10.61 -32.38
CA LEU A 30 1.50 9.83 -31.23
C LEU A 30 -0.03 9.75 -31.17
N ARG A 31 -0.73 10.86 -31.52
CA ARG A 31 -2.20 10.84 -31.60
C ARG A 31 -2.68 9.96 -32.75
N GLN A 32 -2.03 10.03 -33.90
CA GLN A 32 -2.38 9.20 -35.05
C GLN A 32 -2.21 7.71 -34.73
N ASN A 33 -1.08 7.32 -34.13
CA ASN A 33 -0.82 5.94 -33.70
C ASN A 33 -1.89 5.47 -32.71
N LYS A 34 -2.27 6.31 -31.74
CA LYS A 34 -3.35 6.00 -30.79
C LYS A 34 -4.72 5.83 -31.47
N LEU A 35 -5.05 6.65 -32.47
CA LEU A 35 -6.29 6.54 -33.25
C LEU A 35 -6.32 5.28 -34.12
N ALA A 36 -5.15 4.85 -34.58
CA ALA A 36 -4.98 3.65 -35.38
C ALA A 36 -4.80 2.37 -34.53
N ASP A 37 -4.94 2.47 -33.20
CA ASP A 37 -4.74 1.38 -32.24
C ASP A 37 -3.40 0.65 -32.42
N VAL A 38 -2.37 1.41 -32.82
CA VAL A 38 -1.02 0.89 -32.97
C VAL A 38 -0.40 0.81 -31.58
N GLU A 39 -0.18 -0.41 -31.11
CA GLU A 39 0.57 -0.65 -29.89
C GLU A 39 2.03 -0.23 -30.09
N PRO A 40 2.63 0.48 -29.12
CA PRO A 40 4.05 0.77 -29.15
C PRO A 40 4.84 -0.53 -29.03
N GLU A 41 5.99 -0.61 -29.70
CA GLU A 41 6.91 -1.73 -29.53
C GLU A 41 7.43 -1.78 -28.09
N ASP A 42 7.72 -2.99 -27.61
CA ASP A 42 8.34 -3.19 -26.31
C ASP A 42 9.72 -2.53 -26.28
N ASP A 43 9.88 -1.55 -25.40
CA ASP A 43 11.14 -0.84 -25.18
C ASP A 43 11.81 -1.38 -23.91
N GLU A 44 13.04 -1.89 -24.05
CA GLU A 44 13.83 -2.42 -22.93
C GLU A 44 14.07 -1.37 -21.84
N ASP A 45 14.15 -0.09 -22.20
CA ASP A 45 14.32 1.04 -21.27
C ASP A 45 12.98 1.51 -20.65
N SER A 46 11.84 1.01 -21.14
CA SER A 46 10.49 1.33 -20.64
C SER A 46 9.63 0.05 -20.49
N PRO A 47 10.00 -0.85 -19.59
CA PRO A 47 9.28 -2.11 -19.37
C PRO A 47 7.82 -1.87 -18.96
N ASP A 48 6.92 -2.79 -19.32
CA ASP A 48 5.51 -2.70 -18.94
C ASP A 48 5.37 -2.71 -17.41
N ALA A 49 4.93 -1.57 -16.88
CA ALA A 49 4.67 -1.38 -15.47
C ALA A 49 3.64 -2.39 -14.92
N THR A 50 2.74 -2.89 -15.77
CA THR A 50 1.72 -3.88 -15.40
C THR A 50 2.35 -5.23 -15.08
N GLU A 51 3.27 -5.71 -15.90
CA GLU A 51 3.99 -6.96 -15.67
C GLU A 51 4.89 -6.88 -14.44
N LEU A 52 5.66 -5.79 -14.31
CA LEU A 52 6.49 -5.54 -13.13
C LEU A 52 5.68 -5.55 -11.84
N MET A 53 4.50 -4.92 -11.85
CA MET A 53 3.61 -4.89 -10.69
C MET A 53 3.08 -6.29 -10.35
N ARG A 54 2.73 -7.11 -11.37
CA ARG A 54 2.31 -8.50 -11.15
C ARG A 54 3.43 -9.34 -10.55
N GLU A 55 4.66 -9.21 -11.02
CA GLU A 55 5.79 -9.92 -10.42
C GLU A 55 6.01 -9.53 -8.96
N VAL A 56 5.93 -8.24 -8.64
CA VAL A 56 6.06 -7.75 -7.26
C VAL A 56 4.94 -8.28 -6.36
N ILE A 57 3.71 -8.33 -6.87
CA ILE A 57 2.56 -8.88 -6.15
C ILE A 57 2.72 -10.39 -5.95
N ALA A 58 3.15 -11.13 -6.96
CA ALA A 58 3.38 -12.57 -6.88
C ALA A 58 4.54 -12.92 -5.91
N ARG A 59 5.59 -12.08 -5.87
CA ARG A 59 6.73 -12.23 -4.95
C ARG A 59 6.39 -11.79 -3.52
N ARG A 60 5.40 -10.92 -3.33
CA ARG A 60 4.85 -10.64 -2.00
C ARG A 60 4.11 -11.87 -1.51
N ARG A 61 4.78 -12.68 -0.68
CA ARG A 61 4.13 -13.66 0.19
C ARG A 61 2.95 -12.95 0.87
N ALA A 62 1.74 -13.44 0.59
CA ALA A 62 0.53 -12.99 1.25
C ALA A 62 0.80 -12.86 2.75
N GLY A 63 0.40 -11.72 3.34
CA GLY A 63 0.46 -11.54 4.79
C GLY A 63 -0.25 -12.71 5.51
N ARG A 64 0.07 -12.85 6.81
CA ARG A 64 -0.34 -13.94 7.73
C ARG A 64 -1.59 -14.72 7.26
N PRO A 65 -1.51 -16.08 7.20
CA PRO A 65 -2.59 -16.91 6.67
C PRO A 65 -3.95 -16.54 7.26
N ALA A 66 -4.92 -16.34 6.37
CA ALA A 66 -6.32 -16.15 6.73
C ALA A 66 -6.77 -17.38 7.54
N GLY A 67 -7.19 -17.17 8.80
CA GLY A 67 -7.68 -18.25 9.65
C GLY A 67 -6.85 -18.59 10.90
N SER A 68 -5.79 -17.85 11.26
CA SER A 68 -5.15 -18.01 12.58
C SER A 68 -5.98 -17.44 13.76
N GLY A 69 -7.28 -17.21 13.56
CA GLY A 69 -8.11 -16.27 14.31
C GLY A 69 -9.13 -16.96 15.23
N ASN A 70 -8.68 -17.67 16.25
CA ASN A 70 -9.57 -18.13 17.33
C ASN A 70 -9.96 -16.98 18.30
N LYS A 71 -9.76 -15.73 17.89
CA LYS A 71 -10.05 -14.54 18.69
C LYS A 71 -11.16 -13.77 18.01
N GLU A 72 -12.28 -13.65 18.69
CA GLU A 72 -13.39 -12.81 18.25
C GLU A 72 -13.21 -11.39 18.80
N GLN A 73 -13.41 -10.39 17.95
CA GLN A 73 -13.41 -8.99 18.38
C GLN A 73 -14.82 -8.62 18.85
N VAL A 74 -14.97 -8.37 20.14
CA VAL A 74 -16.24 -7.96 20.74
C VAL A 74 -16.09 -6.58 21.38
N ALA A 75 -17.09 -5.72 21.24
CA ALA A 75 -17.14 -4.43 21.91
C ALA A 75 -17.74 -4.57 23.32
N ILE A 76 -16.88 -4.81 24.32
CA ILE A 76 -17.25 -4.95 25.74
C ILE A 76 -16.78 -3.71 26.53
N ARG A 77 -17.56 -3.27 27.52
CA ARG A 77 -17.15 -2.22 28.46
C ARG A 77 -16.50 -2.85 29.69
N PHE A 78 -15.34 -2.34 30.07
CA PHE A 78 -14.63 -2.68 31.30
C PHE A 78 -14.52 -1.43 32.18
N ASP A 79 -14.42 -1.63 33.50
CA ASP A 79 -14.13 -0.53 34.42
C ASP A 79 -12.76 0.10 34.13
N LYS A 80 -12.67 1.41 34.38
CA LYS A 80 -11.49 2.21 34.00
C LYS A 80 -10.25 1.81 34.79
N ASP A 81 -10.41 1.52 36.07
CA ASP A 81 -9.36 1.06 36.97
C ASP A 81 -8.76 -0.28 36.52
N VAL A 82 -9.60 -1.24 36.14
CA VAL A 82 -9.17 -2.54 35.59
C VAL A 82 -8.36 -2.35 34.31
N LEU A 83 -8.87 -1.55 33.36
CA LEU A 83 -8.14 -1.26 32.13
C LEU A 83 -6.81 -0.56 32.38
N ASN A 84 -6.79 0.40 33.31
CA ASN A 84 -5.58 1.13 33.67
C ASN A 84 -4.53 0.20 34.30
N ALA A 85 -4.94 -0.69 35.21
CA ALA A 85 -4.06 -1.67 35.83
C ALA A 85 -3.40 -2.57 34.79
N PHE A 86 -4.18 -3.12 33.83
CA PHE A 86 -3.61 -3.92 32.76
C PHE A 86 -2.72 -3.09 31.83
N ARG A 87 -3.14 -1.89 31.40
CA ARG A 87 -2.32 -1.03 30.52
C ARG A 87 -0.97 -0.66 31.15
N ALA A 88 -0.92 -0.45 32.46
CA ALA A 88 0.31 -0.16 33.20
C ALA A 88 1.35 -1.30 33.09
N THR A 89 0.92 -2.53 32.82
CA THR A 89 1.85 -3.66 32.59
C THR A 89 2.60 -3.58 31.26
N GLY A 90 2.30 -2.60 30.40
CA GLY A 90 3.03 -2.34 29.16
C GLY A 90 2.63 -3.23 27.99
N ARG A 91 3.58 -3.51 27.08
CA ARG A 91 3.32 -4.28 25.85
C ARG A 91 2.72 -5.66 26.17
N GLY A 92 1.68 -6.04 25.42
CA GLY A 92 1.00 -7.33 25.60
C GLY A 92 -0.05 -7.35 26.72
N TRP A 93 -0.46 -6.19 27.25
CA TRP A 93 -1.47 -6.12 28.32
C TRP A 93 -2.80 -6.80 27.97
N GLN A 94 -3.24 -6.73 26.71
CA GLN A 94 -4.45 -7.41 26.24
C GLN A 94 -4.31 -8.94 26.30
N THR A 95 -3.12 -9.48 26.00
CA THR A 95 -2.85 -10.92 26.13
C THR A 95 -2.93 -11.34 27.59
N ARG A 96 -2.30 -10.57 28.50
CA ARG A 96 -2.38 -10.83 29.94
C ARG A 96 -3.81 -10.77 30.47
N MET A 97 -4.59 -9.80 30.02
CA MET A 97 -6.01 -9.69 30.37
C MET A 97 -6.79 -10.92 29.90
N ASN A 98 -6.58 -11.36 28.66
CA ASN A 98 -7.20 -12.57 28.13
C ASN A 98 -6.80 -13.84 28.91
N ASP A 99 -5.53 -13.95 29.33
CA ASP A 99 -5.06 -15.10 30.10
C ASP A 99 -5.63 -15.11 31.52
N ALA A 100 -5.82 -13.94 32.13
CA ALA A 100 -6.53 -13.81 33.40
C ALA A 100 -7.99 -14.26 33.30
N LEU A 101 -8.70 -13.88 32.22
CA LEU A 101 -10.07 -14.35 31.97
C LEU A 101 -10.13 -15.87 31.78
N LYS A 102 -9.15 -16.47 31.08
CA LYS A 102 -9.05 -17.93 30.95
C LYS A 102 -8.80 -18.62 32.29
N ALA A 103 -7.92 -18.06 33.13
CA ALA A 103 -7.66 -18.60 34.46
C ALA A 103 -8.93 -18.56 35.33
N TRP A 104 -9.63 -17.42 35.32
CA TRP A 104 -10.89 -17.27 36.03
C TRP A 104 -11.94 -18.30 35.59
N LEU A 105 -12.09 -18.55 34.29
CA LEU A 105 -13.02 -19.58 33.77
C LEU A 105 -12.65 -21.02 34.17
N LYS A 106 -11.35 -21.31 34.35
CA LYS A 106 -10.92 -22.64 34.84
C LYS A 106 -11.30 -22.85 36.31
N GLU A 107 -11.22 -21.79 37.10
CA GLU A 107 -11.55 -21.81 38.53
C GLU A 107 -13.06 -21.71 38.77
N HIS A 108 -13.77 -20.99 37.90
CA HIS A 108 -15.19 -20.70 38.00
C HIS A 108 -15.88 -21.18 36.72
N ALA A 109 -15.89 -22.51 36.52
CA ALA A 109 -16.59 -23.10 35.39
C ALA A 109 -18.07 -22.67 35.45
N PRO A 110 -18.58 -21.91 34.47
CA PRO A 110 -20.00 -21.64 34.39
C PRO A 110 -20.68 -22.99 34.11
N GLY A 111 -21.48 -23.45 35.07
CA GLY A 111 -22.28 -24.67 34.95
C GLY A 111 -23.34 -24.56 33.85
#